data_AF-A0A821J4B2-F1
#
_entry.id   AF-A0A821J4B2-F1
#
_cell.length_a   1.000
_cell.length_b   1.000
_cell.length_c   1.000
_cell.angle_alpha   90.00
_cell.angle_beta   90.00
_cell.angle_gamma   90.00
#
_symmetry.space_group_name_H-M   'P 1'
#
loop_
_entity.id
_entity.type
_entity.pdbx_description
1 polymer ?
#
loop_
_entity_poly.entity_id
_entity_poly.type
_entity_poly.pdbx_seq_one_letter_code
_entity_poly.pdbx_strand_id
1 'polypeptide(L)'
;MTKPRYQEVKADKIPVYEKDGAKIKVIAGEVGDVKGAVSEIYAEPNYLDVTLEANAEFTHQITLGHNAFAYIFDGSADFDESGNLVANPKLVILTDGDFVKIKAGEN
;
A
#
# COMPACT_ATOMS: atom_id res chain seq x y z
N MET A 1 9.93 -14.92 -23.32
CA MET A 1 10.78 -15.49 -22.25
C MET A 1 11.90 -14.51 -21.97
N THR A 2 12.09 -14.13 -20.71
CA THR A 2 13.08 -13.12 -20.29
C THR A 2 14.16 -13.77 -19.42
N LYS A 3 15.38 -13.21 -19.40
CA LYS A 3 16.46 -13.68 -18.52
C LYS A 3 16.09 -13.43 -17.05
N PRO A 4 16.40 -14.37 -16.13
CA PRO A 4 16.19 -14.13 -14.70
C PRO A 4 17.04 -12.95 -14.23
N ARG A 5 16.49 -12.16 -13.30
CA ARG A 5 17.15 -11.00 -12.70
C ARG A 5 16.82 -10.92 -11.22
N TYR A 6 17.78 -10.47 -10.43
CA TYR A 6 17.61 -10.18 -9.01
C TYR A 6 17.82 -8.68 -8.76
N GLN A 7 17.04 -8.12 -7.84
CA GLN A 7 17.20 -6.75 -7.36
C GLN A 7 17.24 -6.79 -5.83
N GLU A 8 18.42 -6.54 -5.26
CA GLU A 8 18.54 -6.35 -3.82
C GLU A 8 18.08 -4.93 -3.48
N VAL A 9 17.13 -4.80 -2.56
CA VAL A 9 16.70 -3.52 -2.02
C VAL A 9 16.83 -3.56 -0.51
N LYS A 10 17.74 -2.74 0.02
CA LYS A 10 17.89 -2.57 1.46
C LYS A 10 16.86 -1.57 1.99
N ALA A 11 16.43 -1.74 3.24
CA ALA A 11 15.38 -0.93 3.84
C ALA A 11 15.69 0.58 3.81
N ASP A 12 16.96 0.97 3.96
CA ASP A 12 17.44 2.36 3.91
C ASP A 12 17.42 2.96 2.49
N LYS A 13 17.22 2.13 1.47
CA LYS A 13 17.07 2.55 0.07
C LYS A 13 15.61 2.61 -0.39
N ILE A 14 14.67 2.16 0.44
CA ILE A 14 13.25 2.25 0.10
C ILE A 14 12.80 3.70 0.34
N PRO A 15 12.36 4.40 -0.71
CA PRO A 15 11.90 5.77 -0.56
C PRO A 15 10.57 5.81 0.20
N VAL A 16 10.39 6.89 0.96
CA VAL A 16 9.25 7.06 1.86
C VAL A 16 8.46 8.29 1.44
N TYR A 17 7.16 8.11 1.25
CA TYR A 17 6.20 9.19 1.13
C TYR A 17 5.57 9.44 2.51
N GLU A 18 5.57 10.69 2.97
CA GLU A 18 4.97 11.08 4.26
C GLU A 18 4.04 12.27 4.06
N LYS A 19 2.77 12.11 4.45
CA LYS A 19 1.76 13.17 4.37
C LYS A 19 0.57 12.85 5.27
N ASP A 20 0.01 13.85 5.95
CA ASP A 20 -1.27 13.76 6.67
C ASP A 20 -1.37 12.55 7.64
N GLY A 21 -0.29 12.23 8.36
CA GLY A 21 -0.23 11.09 9.28
C GLY A 21 -0.01 9.72 8.61
N ALA A 22 0.16 9.68 7.29
CA ALA A 22 0.54 8.48 6.55
C ALA A 22 2.04 8.46 6.27
N LYS A 23 2.69 7.33 6.57
CA LYS A 23 4.08 7.03 6.22
C LYS A 23 4.11 5.78 5.36
N ILE A 24 4.55 5.92 4.12
CA ILE A 24 4.44 4.87 3.10
C ILE A 24 5.81 4.60 2.50
N LYS A 25 6.33 3.41 2.76
CA LYS A 25 7.51 2.90 2.05
C LYS A 25 7.08 2.34 0.71
N VAL A 26 7.59 2.91 -0.38
CA VAL A 26 7.23 2.52 -1.74
C VAL A 26 8.23 1.47 -2.23
N ILE A 27 7.84 0.19 -2.18
CA ILE A 27 8.70 -0.92 -2.61
C ILE A 27 8.66 -1.02 -4.14
N ALA A 28 7.46 -1.00 -4.71
CA ALA A 28 7.21 -0.95 -6.15
C ALA A 28 5.97 -0.08 -6.44
N GLY A 29 5.91 0.52 -7.63
CA GLY A 29 4.85 1.47 -8.00
C GLY A 29 5.22 2.92 -7.68
N GLU A 30 4.20 3.76 -7.46
CA GLU A 30 4.36 5.19 -7.20
C GLU A 30 3.27 5.70 -6.24
N VAL A 31 3.64 6.59 -5.33
CA VAL A 31 2.72 7.29 -4.42
C VAL A 31 3.08 8.76 -4.40
N GLY A 32 2.15 9.63 -4.83
CA GLY A 32 2.44 11.05 -5.01
C GLY A 32 3.52 11.23 -6.09
N ASP A 33 4.63 11.84 -5.72
CA ASP A 33 5.83 12.03 -6.54
C ASP A 33 6.96 11.01 -6.22
N VAL A 34 6.69 10.04 -5.34
CA VAL A 34 7.67 9.07 -4.85
C VAL A 34 7.55 7.75 -5.59
N LYS A 35 8.58 7.42 -6.37
CA LYS A 35 8.70 6.15 -7.11
C LYS A 35 9.34 5.06 -6.27
N GLY A 36 8.89 3.82 -6.45
CA GLY A 36 9.39 2.68 -5.70
C GLY A 36 10.84 2.31 -6.01
N ALA A 37 11.50 1.67 -5.04
CA ALA A 37 12.88 1.22 -5.18
C ALA A 37 13.06 0.10 -6.22
N VAL A 38 12.02 -0.72 -6.41
CA VAL A 38 12.00 -1.79 -7.42
C VAL A 38 11.29 -1.28 -8.67
N SER A 39 12.01 -1.35 -9.80
CA SER A 39 11.52 -0.90 -11.10
C SER A 39 11.69 -1.99 -12.17
N GLU A 40 11.24 -1.67 -13.39
CA GLU A 40 11.31 -2.53 -14.58
C GLU A 40 10.62 -3.89 -14.37
N ILE A 41 9.41 -3.84 -13.79
CA ILE A 41 8.56 -5.00 -13.58
C ILE A 41 7.45 -4.98 -14.64
N TYR A 42 7.38 -6.02 -15.46
CA TYR A 42 6.39 -6.12 -16.55
C TYR A 42 4.92 -6.09 -16.09
N ALA A 43 4.65 -6.53 -14.85
CA ALA A 43 3.31 -6.58 -14.29
C ALA A 43 2.87 -5.27 -13.59
N GLU A 44 3.75 -4.25 -13.55
CA GLU A 44 3.46 -2.94 -12.97
C GLU A 44 2.83 -3.00 -11.55
N PRO A 45 3.34 -3.81 -10.60
CA PRO A 45 2.70 -3.96 -9.31
C PRO A 45 2.90 -2.72 -8.43
N ASN A 46 1.86 -2.38 -7.67
CA ASN A 46 1.99 -1.52 -6.50
C ASN A 46 2.28 -2.40 -5.29
N TYR A 47 3.40 -2.15 -4.61
CA TYR A 47 3.72 -2.81 -3.35
C TYR A 47 4.19 -1.77 -2.34
N LEU A 48 3.36 -1.55 -1.33
CA LEU A 48 3.49 -0.49 -0.35
C LEU A 48 3.51 -1.08 1.05
N ASP A 49 4.43 -0.62 1.89
CA ASP A 49 4.39 -0.80 3.35
C ASP A 49 3.83 0.51 3.94
N VAL A 50 2.60 0.45 4.44
CA VAL A 50 1.80 1.60 4.85
C VAL A 50 1.67 1.60 6.36
N THR A 51 2.11 2.68 6.99
CA THR A 51 1.87 2.99 8.40
C THR A 51 1.00 4.24 8.47
N LEU A 52 -0.10 4.16 9.21
CA LEU A 52 -1.00 5.29 9.43
C LEU A 52 -1.03 5.61 10.92
N GLU A 53 -0.92 6.88 11.28
CA GLU A 53 -1.22 7.37 12.63
C GLU A 53 -2.70 7.15 12.95
N ALA A 54 -3.05 7.13 14.24
CA ALA A 54 -4.43 6.96 14.68
C ALA A 54 -5.35 7.98 13.99
N ASN A 55 -6.48 7.49 13.45
CA ASN A 55 -7.45 8.27 12.66
C ASN A 55 -6.95 8.85 11.32
N ALA A 56 -5.68 8.64 10.95
CA ALA A 56 -5.18 9.11 9.66
C ALA A 56 -5.82 8.33 8.51
N GLU A 57 -5.95 9.01 7.36
CA GLU A 57 -6.53 8.45 6.14
C GLU A 57 -5.51 8.44 5.01
N PHE A 58 -5.55 7.39 4.21
CA PHE A 58 -4.75 7.27 3.00
C PHE A 58 -5.62 6.76 1.85
N THR A 59 -5.53 7.44 0.71
CA THR A 59 -6.18 7.02 -0.53
C THR A 59 -5.13 6.67 -1.56
N HIS A 60 -5.20 5.45 -2.10
CA HIS A 60 -4.32 4.98 -3.17
C HIS A 60 -5.13 4.67 -4.43
N GLN A 61 -4.68 5.21 -5.56
CA GLN A 61 -5.25 4.88 -6.86
C GLN A 61 -4.83 3.48 -7.29
N ILE A 62 -5.75 2.72 -7.86
CA ILE A 62 -5.54 1.38 -8.35
C ILE A 62 -5.82 1.39 -9.85
N THR A 63 -4.84 0.95 -10.65
CA THR A 63 -5.02 0.81 -12.08
C THR A 63 -6.15 -0.17 -12.37
N LEU A 64 -7.10 0.23 -13.23
CA LEU A 64 -8.24 -0.61 -13.58
C LEU A 64 -7.79 -1.99 -14.09
N GLY A 65 -8.38 -3.05 -13.53
CA GLY A 65 -8.05 -4.44 -13.86
C GLY A 65 -6.91 -5.03 -13.02
N HIS A 66 -6.28 -4.26 -12.12
CA HIS A 66 -5.41 -4.83 -11.11
C HIS A 66 -6.22 -5.51 -10.00
N ASN A 67 -5.76 -6.68 -9.57
CA ASN A 67 -6.20 -7.27 -8.31
C ASN A 67 -5.46 -6.58 -7.15
N ALA A 68 -6.18 -6.26 -6.08
CA ALA A 68 -5.61 -5.60 -4.92
C ALA A 68 -6.05 -6.26 -3.61
N PHE A 69 -5.15 -6.24 -2.62
CA PHE A 69 -5.43 -6.70 -1.27
C PHE A 69 -4.58 -5.90 -0.27
N ALA A 70 -5.02 -5.85 0.98
CA ALA A 70 -4.27 -5.29 2.09
C ALA A 70 -4.06 -6.36 3.16
N TYR A 71 -2.86 -6.43 3.72
CA TYR A 71 -2.56 -7.31 4.84
C TYR A 71 -2.26 -6.48 6.07
N ILE A 72 -3.13 -6.57 7.08
CA ILE A 72 -3.01 -5.85 8.33
C ILE A 72 -2.21 -6.74 9.28
N PHE A 73 -0.95 -6.40 9.49
CA PHE A 73 -0.08 -7.11 10.42
C PHE A 73 -0.09 -6.50 11.82
N ASP A 74 -0.41 -5.21 11.94
CA ASP A 74 -0.54 -4.49 13.22
C ASP A 74 -1.69 -3.47 13.16
N GLY A 75 -2.32 -3.21 14.32
CA GLY A 75 -3.44 -2.29 14.46
C GLY A 75 -4.75 -2.72 13.77
N SER A 76 -5.57 -1.74 13.41
CA SER A 76 -6.84 -1.95 12.71
C SER A 76 -7.12 -0.81 11.72
N ALA A 77 -7.91 -1.10 10.69
CA ALA A 77 -8.28 -0.11 9.69
C ALA A 77 -9.66 -0.37 9.06
N ASP A 78 -10.32 0.71 8.63
CA ASP A 78 -11.51 0.71 7.79
C ASP A 78 -11.10 0.90 6.31
N PHE A 79 -11.76 0.18 5.41
CA PHE A 79 -11.46 0.12 3.97
C PHE A 79 -12.63 0.54 3.07
N ASP A 80 -13.83 0.73 3.63
CA ASP A 80 -15.06 0.98 2.86
C ASP A 80 -15.90 2.15 3.40
N GLU A 81 -15.31 2.95 4.31
CA GLU A 81 -15.95 4.12 4.95
C GLU A 81 -17.22 3.77 5.74
N SER A 82 -17.45 2.49 6.02
CA SER A 82 -18.59 2.04 6.82
C SER A 82 -18.37 2.20 8.33
N GLY A 83 -17.15 2.50 8.76
CA GLY A 83 -16.73 2.50 10.16
C GLY A 83 -16.40 1.10 10.70
N ASN A 84 -16.45 0.06 9.85
CA ASN A 84 -16.14 -1.30 10.26
C ASN A 84 -14.63 -1.54 10.27
N LEU A 85 -14.03 -1.40 11.46
CA LEU A 85 -12.61 -1.68 11.63
C LEU A 85 -12.30 -3.17 11.46
N VAL A 86 -11.37 -3.44 10.56
CA VAL A 86 -10.73 -4.75 10.39
C VAL A 86 -9.46 -4.77 11.23
N ALA A 87 -9.44 -5.57 12.29
CA ALA A 87 -8.27 -5.73 13.17
C ALA A 87 -7.31 -6.82 12.66
N ASN A 88 -6.03 -6.66 12.97
CA ASN A 88 -4.98 -7.64 12.70
C ASN A 88 -5.21 -8.99 13.44
N PRO A 89 -4.66 -10.12 12.92
CA PRO A 89 -4.08 -10.29 11.59
C PRO A 89 -5.16 -10.64 10.56
N LYS A 90 -5.28 -9.86 9.47
CA LYS A 90 -6.27 -10.13 8.41
C LYS A 90 -5.76 -9.76 7.02
N LEU A 91 -6.18 -10.56 6.05
CA LEU A 91 -6.04 -10.27 4.62
C LEU A 91 -7.39 -9.75 4.12
N VAL A 92 -7.42 -8.52 3.65
CA VAL A 92 -8.60 -7.88 3.04
C VAL A 92 -8.42 -7.97 1.53
N ILE A 93 -9.31 -8.70 0.86
CA ILE A 93 -9.36 -8.75 -0.61
C ILE A 93 -10.27 -7.60 -1.07
N LEU A 94 -9.75 -6.74 -1.94
CA LEU A 94 -10.49 -5.62 -2.48
C LEU A 94 -11.24 -6.05 -3.75
N THR A 95 -12.42 -5.48 -3.95
CA THR A 95 -13.17 -5.65 -5.20
C THR A 95 -12.72 -4.65 -6.24
N ASP A 96 -13.24 -4.78 -7.47
CA ASP A 96 -12.96 -3.84 -8.55
C ASP A 96 -13.27 -2.40 -8.13
N GLY A 97 -12.31 -1.51 -8.41
CA GLY A 97 -12.36 -0.09 -8.10
C GLY A 97 -11.13 0.61 -8.67
N ASP A 98 -11.21 1.93 -8.81
CA ASP A 98 -10.13 2.81 -9.27
C ASP A 98 -9.29 3.37 -8.11
N PHE A 99 -9.73 3.15 -6.86
CA PHE A 99 -8.95 3.48 -5.66
C PHE A 99 -9.36 2.63 -4.46
N VAL A 100 -8.54 2.70 -3.41
CA VAL A 100 -8.88 2.27 -2.06
C VAL A 100 -8.64 3.43 -1.10
N LYS A 101 -9.60 3.67 -0.21
CA LYS A 101 -9.41 4.57 0.94
C LYS A 101 -9.26 3.70 2.19
N ILE A 102 -8.26 4.03 3.00
CA ILE A 102 -7.92 3.31 4.22
C ILE A 102 -7.90 4.33 5.35
N LYS A 103 -8.58 4.03 6.46
CA LYS A 103 -8.56 4.84 7.68
C LYS A 103 -8.09 4.01 8.86
N ALA A 104 -7.09 4.48 9.59
CA ALA A 104 -6.63 3.81 10.80
C ALA A 104 -7.64 3.91 11.94
N GLY A 105 -7.74 2.86 12.75
CA GLY A 105 -8.45 2.88 14.03
C GLY A 105 -7.77 3.78 15.09
N GLU A 106 -8.40 3.91 16.25
CA GLU A 106 -7.99 4.85 17.32
C GLU A 106 -6.89 4.34 18.27
N ASN A 107 -6.17 3.26 17.97
CA ASN A 107 -5.27 2.60 18.94
C ASN A 107 -3.78 2.76 18.61
#